data_AF-A0A1S2MDK3-F1
#
_entry.id   AF-A0A1S2MDK3-F1
#
_cell.length_a   1.000
_cell.length_b   1.000
_cell.length_c   1.000
_cell.angle_alpha   90.00
_cell.angle_beta   90.00
_cell.angle_gamma   90.00
#
_symmetry.space_group_name_H-M   'P 1'
#
loop_
_entity.id
_entity.type
_entity.pdbx_description
1 polymer ?
#
loop_
_entity_poly.entity_id
_entity_poly.type
_entity_poly.pdbx_seq_one_letter_code
_entity_poly.pdbx_strand_id
1 'polypeptide(L)'
;MDQIKIKVNNKSLYINNSNNIVGEICIEKNGYIFFPDEKWTDFVVVILSWWNKKLRYFKYLKIEERLDFDFMDGPLKNIDLVYLLSLFT
;
A
#
# COMPACT_ATOMS: atom_id res chain seq x y z
N MET A 1 -13.86 -13.69 2.82
CA MET A 1 -12.48 -13.35 3.20
C MET A 1 -11.98 -12.33 2.20
N ASP A 2 -11.64 -11.15 2.69
CA ASP A 2 -11.24 -10.05 1.82
C ASP A 2 -9.82 -10.26 1.31
N GLN A 3 -9.60 -9.87 0.05
CA GLN A 3 -8.30 -9.96 -0.61
C GLN A 3 -7.69 -8.57 -0.73
N ILE A 4 -6.49 -8.40 -0.17
CA ILE A 4 -5.69 -7.18 -0.29
C ILE A 4 -4.48 -7.45 -1.18
N LYS A 5 -4.22 -6.57 -2.14
CA LYS A 5 -3.06 -6.64 -3.04
C LYS A 5 -2.39 -5.29 -3.16
N ILE A 6 -1.07 -5.29 -3.33
CA ILE A 6 -0.36 -4.14 -3.89
C ILE A 6 -0.30 -4.34 -5.40
N LYS A 7 -0.75 -3.33 -6.14
CA LYS A 7 -0.81 -3.33 -7.60
C LYS A 7 0.09 -2.23 -8.13
N VAL A 8 0.97 -2.60 -9.04
CA VAL A 8 1.80 -1.66 -9.81
C VAL A 8 1.34 -1.74 -11.26
N ASN A 9 1.05 -0.60 -11.88
CA ASN A 9 0.73 -0.59 -13.31
C ASN A 9 2.03 -0.60 -14.12
N ASN A 10 2.43 -1.76 -14.60
CA ASN A 10 3.66 -1.92 -15.37
C ASN A 10 3.75 -1.03 -16.62
N LYS A 11 2.61 -0.63 -17.20
CA LYS A 11 2.58 0.25 -18.39
C LYS A 11 2.85 1.71 -18.06
N SER A 12 2.74 2.09 -16.79
CA SER A 12 3.01 3.44 -16.30
C SER A 12 4.45 3.64 -15.82
N LEU A 13 5.27 2.57 -15.81
CA LEU A 13 6.63 2.62 -15.29
C LEU A 13 7.56 3.38 -16.23
N TYR A 14 8.30 4.33 -15.68
CA TYR A 14 9.38 5.05 -16.36
C TYR A 14 10.51 5.41 -15.40
N ILE A 15 11.69 5.70 -15.97
CA ILE A 15 12.83 6.24 -15.22
C ILE A 15 12.80 7.76 -15.35
N ASN A 16 12.75 8.48 -14.22
CA ASN A 16 12.77 9.94 -14.23
C ASN A 16 14.20 10.51 -14.38
N ASN A 17 14.33 11.83 -14.52
CA ASN A 17 15.63 12.51 -14.72
C ASN A 17 16.64 12.29 -13.57
N SER A 18 16.15 11.90 -12.39
CA SER A 18 16.97 11.59 -11.21
C SER A 18 17.26 10.08 -11.10
N ASN A 19 17.08 9.32 -12.18
CA ASN A 19 17.30 7.88 -12.28
C ASN A 19 16.46 7.01 -11.31
N ASN A 20 15.25 7.47 -10.97
CA ASN A 20 14.32 6.71 -10.13
C ASN A 20 13.24 6.03 -10.97
N ILE A 21 12.81 4.84 -10.55
CA ILE A 21 11.66 4.14 -11.12
C ILE A 21 10.38 4.73 -10.53
N VAL A 22 9.58 5.35 -11.38
CA VAL A 22 8.33 6.03 -11.05
C VAL A 22 7.19 5.37 -11.84
N GLY A 23 6.00 5.30 -11.25
CA GLY A 23 4.82 4.74 -11.89
C GLY A 23 3.64 4.65 -10.93
N GLU A 24 2.50 4.22 -11.46
CA GLU A 24 1.28 4.07 -10.69
C GLU A 24 1.36 2.85 -9.77
N ILE A 25 1.03 3.06 -8.50
CA ILE A 25 0.98 2.03 -7.48
C ILE A 25 -0.20 2.26 -6.54
N CYS A 26 -0.94 1.20 -6.25
CA CYS A 26 -2.06 1.25 -5.30
C CYS A 26 -2.24 -0.04 -4.50
N ILE A 27 -3.06 0.07 -3.47
CA ILE A 27 -3.62 -1.01 -2.68
C ILE A 27 -5.01 -1.30 -3.24
N GLU A 28 -5.23 -2.55 -3.65
CA GLU A 28 -6.52 -3.08 -4.12
C GLU A 28 -7.15 -3.90 -2.98
N LYS A 29 -8.43 -3.68 -2.69
CA LYS A 29 -9.24 -4.46 -1.75
C LYS A 29 -10.44 -5.05 -2.49
N ASN A 30 -10.56 -6.38 -2.51
CA ASN A 30 -11.65 -7.11 -3.16
C ASN A 30 -11.89 -6.73 -4.62
N GLY A 31 -10.81 -6.41 -5.36
CA GLY A 31 -10.89 -5.98 -6.76
C GLY A 31 -11.17 -4.48 -6.96
N TYR A 32 -11.36 -3.71 -5.88
CA TYR A 32 -11.53 -2.25 -5.95
C TYR A 32 -10.25 -1.53 -5.52
N ILE A 33 -9.94 -0.41 -6.18
CA ILE A 33 -8.84 0.46 -5.77
C ILE A 33 -9.23 1.09 -4.44
N PHE A 34 -8.43 0.83 -3.41
CA PHE A 34 -8.68 1.30 -2.06
C PHE A 34 -7.90 2.59 -1.78
N PHE A 35 -6.59 2.58 -2.07
CA PHE A 35 -5.73 3.74 -1.84
C PHE A 35 -4.35 3.55 -2.50
N PRO A 36 -3.68 4.60 -2.98
CA PRO A 36 -4.24 5.90 -3.34
C PRO A 36 -5.19 5.80 -4.55
N ASP A 37 -5.70 6.94 -5.01
CA ASP A 37 -6.59 7.03 -6.16
C ASP A 37 -6.02 6.34 -7.41
N GLU A 38 -6.94 5.94 -8.29
CA GLU A 38 -6.58 5.44 -9.62
C GLU A 38 -5.75 6.51 -10.35
N LYS A 39 -4.53 6.11 -10.78
CA LYS A 39 -3.49 6.94 -11.45
C LYS A 39 -2.51 7.69 -10.55
N TRP A 40 -2.59 7.54 -9.22
CA TRP A 40 -1.54 8.08 -8.36
C TRP A 40 -0.18 7.45 -8.71
N THR A 41 0.82 8.31 -8.96
CA THR A 41 2.13 7.94 -9.45
C THR A 41 3.20 8.41 -8.47
N ASP A 42 4.12 7.53 -8.10
CA ASP A 42 5.20 7.86 -7.17
C ASP A 42 6.42 6.92 -7.37
N PHE A 43 7.44 7.08 -6.54
CA PHE A 43 8.65 6.26 -6.52
C PHE A 43 8.36 4.81 -6.11
N VAL A 44 7.95 4.00 -7.09
CA VAL A 44 7.47 2.61 -6.90
C VAL A 44 8.40 1.79 -6.02
N VAL A 45 9.72 1.85 -6.24
CA VAL A 45 10.69 1.07 -5.46
C VAL A 45 10.74 1.50 -3.99
N VAL A 46 10.66 2.81 -3.74
CA VAL A 46 10.68 3.37 -2.38
C VAL A 46 9.41 2.97 -1.63
N ILE A 47 8.25 3.19 -2.25
CA ILE A 47 6.95 2.85 -1.69
C ILE A 47 6.85 1.35 -1.39
N LEU A 48 7.22 0.49 -2.35
CA LEU A 48 7.23 -0.96 -2.14
C LEU A 48 8.16 -1.39 -1.01
N SER A 49 9.33 -0.74 -0.86
CA SER A 49 10.27 -1.06 0.22
C SER A 49 9.65 -0.77 1.60
N TRP A 50 9.02 0.39 1.76
CA TRP A 50 8.32 0.77 2.99
C TRP A 50 7.15 -0.15 3.31
N TRP A 51 6.28 -0.39 2.33
CA TRP A 51 5.08 -1.21 2.52
C TRP A 51 5.44 -2.67 2.79
N ASN A 52 6.41 -3.24 2.07
CA ASN A 52 6.87 -4.61 2.32
C ASN A 52 7.46 -4.75 3.73
N LYS A 53 8.16 -3.74 4.25
CA LYS A 53 8.67 -3.75 5.62
C LYS A 53 7.51 -3.82 6.62
N LYS A 54 6.48 -2.99 6.45
CA LYS A 54 5.28 -2.97 7.33
C LYS A 54 4.47 -4.27 7.23
N LEU A 55 4.24 -4.79 6.03
CA LEU A 55 3.51 -6.05 5.83
C LEU A 55 4.18 -7.26 6.50
N ARG A 56 5.52 -7.30 6.61
CA ARG A 56 6.21 -8.35 7.38
C ARG A 56 5.86 -8.34 8.87
N TYR A 57 5.50 -7.18 9.42
CA TYR A 57 5.08 -7.04 10.82
C TYR A 57 3.60 -7.37 11.01
N PHE A 58 2.79 -7.36 9.95
CA PHE A 58 1.35 -7.61 10.01
C PHE A 58 1.00 -8.91 10.73
N LYS A 59 1.76 -9.98 10.48
CA LYS A 59 1.55 -11.31 11.09
C LYS A 59 1.80 -11.35 12.61
N TYR A 60 2.37 -10.29 13.19
CA TYR A 60 2.67 -10.17 14.61
C TYR A 60 1.77 -9.16 15.32
N LEU A 61 0.86 -8.50 14.60
CA LEU A 61 -0.04 -7.52 15.20
C LEU A 61 -1.03 -8.21 16.12
N LYS A 62 -1.27 -7.59 17.28
CA LYS A 62 -2.37 -7.98 18.16
C LYS A 62 -3.69 -7.41 17.64
N ILE A 63 -4.77 -7.97 18.14
CA ILE A 63 -6.11 -7.42 17.97
C ILE A 63 -6.08 -5.93 18.39
N GLU A 64 -6.60 -5.05 17.53
CA GLU A 64 -6.63 -3.57 17.67
C GLU A 64 -5.30 -2.81 17.40
N GLU A 65 -4.16 -3.46 17.14
CA GLU A 65 -2.88 -2.77 16.89
C GLU A 65 -2.69 -2.27 15.44
N ARG A 66 -2.78 -0.96 15.20
CA ARG A 66 -2.69 -0.32 13.86
C ARG A 66 -1.33 -0.45 13.17
N LEU A 67 -1.37 -0.63 11.84
CA LEU A 67 -0.21 -0.59 10.97
C LEU A 67 -0.29 0.62 10.04
N ASP A 68 0.63 1.57 10.24
CA ASP A 68 0.72 2.75 9.38
C ASP A 68 1.59 2.45 8.15
N PHE A 69 1.08 2.82 6.99
CA PHE A 69 1.82 2.80 5.72
C PHE A 69 2.40 4.19 5.47
N ASP A 70 3.67 4.23 5.07
CA ASP A 70 4.39 5.45 4.77
C ASP A 70 4.24 5.81 3.28
N PHE A 71 4.14 7.11 2.99
CA PHE A 71 4.03 7.71 1.66
C PHE A 71 4.90 8.97 1.60
N MET A 72 5.16 9.48 0.39
CA MET A 72 6.00 10.67 0.24
C MET A 72 5.42 11.92 0.92
N ASP A 73 4.09 12.06 0.98
CA ASP A 73 3.41 13.17 1.67
C ASP A 73 3.26 12.95 3.19
N GLY A 74 3.89 11.90 3.73
CA GLY A 74 3.76 11.49 5.12
C GLY A 74 2.89 10.24 5.31
N PRO A 75 2.77 9.72 6.54
CA PRO A 75 2.07 8.47 6.79
C PRO A 75 0.57 8.63 6.57
N LEU A 76 -0.05 7.65 5.90
CA LEU A 76 -1.51 7.51 5.93
C LEU A 76 -1.88 6.98 7.32
N LYS A 77 -2.33 7.90 8.17
CA LYS A 77 -2.84 7.57 9.50
C LYS A 77 -4.28 7.10 9.36
N ASN A 78 -4.58 5.96 9.97
CA ASN A 78 -5.90 5.31 10.03
C ASN A 78 -6.27 4.46 8.80
N ILE A 79 -5.60 3.32 8.64
CA ILE A 79 -6.30 2.12 8.14
C ILE A 79 -6.89 1.45 9.38
N ASP A 80 -8.21 1.56 9.58
CA ASP A 80 -8.87 0.97 10.75
C ASP A 80 -8.80 -0.57 10.70
N LEU A 81 -8.11 -1.17 11.67
CA LEU A 81 -8.05 -2.64 11.78
C LEU A 81 -9.35 -3.28 12.23
N VAL A 82 -10.26 -2.52 12.83
CA VAL A 82 -11.63 -2.99 13.10
C VAL A 82 -12.31 -3.38 11.77
N TYR A 83 -11.94 -2.75 10.65
CA TYR A 83 -12.35 -3.11 9.30
C TYR A 83 -11.54 -4.24 8.64
N LEU A 84 -10.38 -4.60 9.19
CA LEU A 84 -9.55 -5.74 8.77
C LEU A 84 -9.85 -7.02 9.57
N LEU A 85 -10.26 -6.89 10.83
CA LEU A 85 -10.64 -8.00 11.71
C LEU A 85 -12.04 -8.55 11.40
N SER A 86 -12.96 -7.73 10.89
CA SER A 86 -14.27 -8.18 10.38
C SER A 86 -14.18 -9.10 9.14
N LEU A 87 -12.96 -9.43 8.70
CA LEU A 87 -12.66 -10.23 7.50
C LEU A 87 -12.21 -11.65 7.85
N PHE A 88 -12.07 -11.96 9.14
CA PHE A 88 -11.54 -13.23 9.66
C PHE A 88 -12.36 -13.85 10.81
N THR A 89 -13.52 -13.29 11.15
CA THR A 89 -14.58 -13.97 11.94
C THR A 89 -15.83 -14.15 11.10
#